data_AF-A0A9D2UK04-F1
#
_entry.id   AF-A0A9D2UK04-F1
#
_cell.length_a   1.000
_cell.length_b   1.000
_cell.length_c   1.000
_cell.angle_alpha   90.00
_cell.angle_beta   90.00
_cell.angle_gamma   90.00
#
_symmetry.space_group_name_H-M   'P 1'
#
loop_
_entity.id
_entity.type
_entity.pdbx_description
1 polymer ?
#
loop_
_entity_poly.entity_id
_entity_poly.type
_entity_poly.pdbx_seq_one_letter_code
_entity_poly.pdbx_strand_id
1 'polypeptide(L)' 'SGKEYRIDASLKEGIDKDNAKKISKIIRDEGPKGVKAQIQGDELRVSSKKRDDLQEVIALLKGQDLEVDLQFTNYR' A
#
# COMPACT_ATOMS: atom_id res chain seq x y z
N SER A 1 -6.92 -44.15 0.61
CA SER A 1 -7.55 -43.08 -0.18
C SER A 1 -7.49 -41.77 0.58
N GLY A 2 -6.51 -40.91 0.29
CA GLY A 2 -6.40 -39.59 0.92
C GLY A 2 -7.37 -38.62 0.28
N LYS A 3 -8.30 -38.05 1.04
CA LYS A 3 -9.11 -36.92 0.58
C LYS A 3 -8.24 -35.67 0.66
N GLU A 4 -7.76 -35.19 -0.48
CA GLU A 4 -7.09 -33.90 -0.57
C GLU A 4 -8.15 -32.79 -0.55
N TYR A 5 -8.07 -31.91 0.47
CA TYR A 5 -8.89 -30.71 0.55
C TYR A 5 -8.11 -29.57 -0.11
N ARG A 6 -8.58 -29.11 -1.28
CA ARG A 6 -8.10 -27.86 -1.89
C ARG A 6 -8.89 -26.70 -1.30
N ILE A 7 -8.19 -25.80 -0.61
CA ILE A 7 -8.73 -24.50 -0.20
C ILE A 7 -8.26 -23.51 -1.26
N ASP A 8 -9.18 -23.07 -2.13
CA ASP A 8 -8.94 -21.94 -3.03
C ASP A 8 -8.94 -20.65 -2.20
N ALA A 9 -7.77 -20.29 -1.68
CA ALA A 9 -7.54 -18.98 -1.09
C ALA A 9 -7.14 -18.03 -2.23
N SER A 10 -8.00 -17.06 -2.55
CA SER A 10 -7.62 -15.96 -3.44
C SER A 10 -6.54 -15.14 -2.76
N LEU A 11 -5.26 -15.41 -3.06
CA LEU A 11 -4.18 -14.53 -2.67
C LEU A 11 -4.46 -13.17 -3.34
N LYS A 12 -4.86 -12.16 -2.57
CA LYS A 12 -4.80 -10.75 -3.00
C LYS A 12 -3.32 -10.37 -3.03
N GLU A 13 -2.60 -10.91 -3.99
CA GLU A 13 -1.19 -10.61 -4.22
C GLU A 13 -1.14 -9.28 -4.98
N GLY A 14 -1.08 -8.19 -4.22
CA GLY A 14 -1.05 -6.84 -4.76
C GLY A 14 -2.18 -5.92 -4.28
N ILE A 15 -1.96 -4.62 -4.41
CA ILE A 15 -2.94 -3.60 -4.12
C ILE A 15 -3.89 -3.49 -5.31
N ASP A 16 -5.14 -3.87 -5.12
CA ASP A 16 -6.20 -3.68 -6.11
C ASP A 16 -6.23 -2.22 -6.59
N LYS A 17 -6.46 -2.00 -7.89
CA LYS A 17 -6.46 -0.64 -8.49
C LYS A 17 -7.35 0.35 -7.75
N ASP A 18 -8.45 -0.10 -7.16
CA ASP A 18 -9.34 0.78 -6.40
C ASP A 18 -8.68 1.23 -5.08
N ASN A 19 -8.06 0.28 -4.36
CA ASN A 19 -7.28 0.56 -3.15
C ASN A 19 -6.03 1.39 -3.47
N ALA A 20 -5.33 1.12 -4.57
CA ALA A 20 -4.16 1.88 -5.00
C ALA A 20 -4.53 3.34 -5.25
N LYS A 21 -5.68 3.57 -5.90
CA LYS A 21 -6.22 4.92 -6.09
C LYS A 21 -6.60 5.58 -4.77
N LYS A 22 -7.33 4.89 -3.88
CA LYS A 22 -7.68 5.40 -2.54
C LYS A 22 -6.43 5.82 -1.76
N ILE A 23 -5.46 4.93 -1.64
CA ILE A 23 -4.19 5.18 -0.93
C ILE A 23 -3.45 6.35 -1.56
N SER A 24 -3.32 6.38 -2.90
CA SER A 24 -2.66 7.50 -3.59
C SER A 24 -3.33 8.84 -3.34
N LYS A 25 -4.67 8.85 -3.19
CA LYS A 25 -5.44 10.05 -2.88
C LYS A 25 -5.22 10.47 -1.43
N ILE A 26 -5.28 9.55 -0.47
CA ILE A 26 -4.99 9.80 0.96
C ILE A 26 -3.59 10.42 1.12
N ILE A 27 -2.57 9.81 0.50
CA ILE A 27 -1.19 10.34 0.55
C ILE A 27 -1.11 11.77 -0.02
N ARG A 28 -1.93 12.10 -1.02
CA ARG A 28 -1.92 13.42 -1.65
C ARG A 28 -2.68 14.48 -0.86
N ASP A 29 -3.78 14.08 -0.19
CA ASP A 29 -4.66 14.98 0.55
C ASP A 29 -4.14 15.22 1.97
N GLU A 30 -3.74 14.14 2.65
CA GLU A 30 -3.35 14.16 4.07
C GLU A 30 -1.83 14.03 4.27
N GLY A 31 -1.10 13.53 3.27
CA GLY A 31 0.34 13.32 3.39
C GLY A 31 1.19 14.61 3.25
N PRO A 32 2.48 14.53 3.61
CA PRO A 32 3.40 15.67 3.54
C PRO A 32 3.57 16.23 2.12
N LYS A 33 3.62 17.56 2.02
CA LYS A 33 3.85 18.29 0.76
C LYS A 33 5.27 18.05 0.26
N GLY A 34 5.43 17.02 -0.56
CA GLY A 34 6.73 16.58 -1.07
C GLY A 34 6.76 15.11 -1.47
N VAL A 35 5.81 14.34 -0.96
CA VAL A 35 5.63 12.93 -1.30
C VAL A 35 4.93 12.79 -2.65
N LYS A 36 5.43 11.88 -3.47
CA LYS A 36 4.81 11.44 -4.72
C LYS A 36 4.51 9.95 -4.64
N ALA A 37 3.24 9.59 -4.88
CA ALA A 37 2.81 8.20 -5.01
C ALA A 37 2.60 7.87 -6.50
N GLN A 38 3.13 6.74 -6.94
CA GLN A 38 2.99 6.23 -8.30
C GLN A 38 2.50 4.79 -8.25
N ILE A 39 1.40 4.50 -8.94
CA ILE A 39 0.86 3.14 -9.08
C ILE A 39 1.66 2.44 -10.18
N GLN A 40 2.25 1.29 -9.88
CA GLN A 40 3.01 0.44 -10.79
C GLN A 40 2.38 -0.95 -10.82
N GLY A 41 1.45 -1.17 -11.75
CA GLY A 41 0.68 -2.42 -11.81
C GLY A 41 -0.13 -2.59 -10.52
N ASP A 42 0.24 -3.60 -9.74
CA ASP A 42 -0.39 -3.98 -8.48
C ASP A 42 0.42 -3.50 -7.25
N GLU A 43 1.42 -2.64 -7.45
CA GLU A 43 2.24 -2.05 -6.39
C GLU A 43 2.10 -0.51 -6.36
N LEU A 44 2.30 0.10 -5.18
CA LEU A 44 2.33 1.55 -5.02
C LEU A 44 3.73 2.00 -4.59
N ARG A 45 4.43 2.72 -5.46
CA ARG A 45 5.73 3.30 -5.15
C ARG A 45 5.58 4.71 -4.59
N VAL A 46 6.08 4.92 -3.38
CA VAL A 46 6.09 6.22 -2.71
C VAL A 46 7.52 6.79 -2.70
N SER A 47 7.70 8.03 -3.15
CA SER A 47 8.99 8.72 -3.21
C SER A 47 8.91 10.08 -2.55
N SER A 48 9.90 10.43 -1.73
CA SER A 48 10.06 11.77 -1.14
C SER A 48 11.53 12.17 -1.10
N LYS A 49 11.78 13.47 -1.00
CA LYS A 49 13.12 14.03 -0.76
C LYS A 49 13.54 13.94 0.70
N LYS A 50 12.58 13.86 1.63
CA LYS A 50 12.83 13.77 3.06
C LYS A 50 12.41 12.40 3.57
N ARG A 51 13.26 11.82 4.42
CA ARG A 51 12.98 10.54 5.06
C ARG A 51 11.85 10.65 6.08
N ASP A 52 11.77 11.77 6.79
CA ASP A 52 10.70 12.04 7.77
C ASP A 52 9.32 12.00 7.11
N ASP A 53 9.18 12.62 5.93
CA ASP A 53 7.93 12.58 5.17
C ASP A 53 7.51 11.13 4.82
N LEU A 54 8.47 10.24 4.52
CA LEU A 54 8.17 8.82 4.25
C LEU A 54 7.69 8.11 5.51
N GLN A 55 8.26 8.42 6.68
CA GLN A 55 7.83 7.84 7.95
C GLN A 55 6.43 8.33 8.34
N GLU A 56 6.12 9.62 8.11
CA GLU A 56 4.79 10.17 8.34
C GLU A 56 3.72 9.51 7.46
N VAL A 57 4.01 9.27 6.18
CA VAL A 57 3.09 8.56 5.28
C VAL A 57 2.81 7.14 5.76
N ILE A 58 3.84 6.43 6.25
CA ILE A 58 3.67 5.08 6.78
C ILE A 58 2.79 5.11 8.04
N ALA A 59 3.01 6.08 8.93
CA ALA A 59 2.18 6.24 10.12
C ALA A 59 0.72 6.58 9.76
N LEU A 60 0.51 7.48 8.80
CA LEU A 60 -0.80 7.84 8.28
C LEU A 60 -1.53 6.62 7.72
N LEU A 61 -0.87 5.83 6.88
CA LEU A 61 -1.46 4.66 6.25
C LEU A 61 -1.72 3.52 7.22
N LYS A 62 -0.90 3.38 8.28
CA LYS A 62 -1.15 2.43 9.37
C LYS A 62 -2.29 2.88 10.29
N GLY A 63 -2.53 4.18 10.40
CA GLY A 63 -3.61 4.75 11.20
C GLY A 63 -4.95 4.83 10.45
N GLN A 64 -4.95 4.68 9.13
CA GLN A 64 -6.15 4.62 8.31
C GLN A 64 -6.74 3.21 8.31
N ASP A 65 -8.07 3.12 8.37
CA ASP A 65 -8.80 1.86 8.30
C ASP A 65 -8.84 1.38 6.84
N LEU A 66 -7.77 0.71 6.43
CA LEU A 66 -7.65 0.13 5.10
C LEU A 66 -7.99 -1.36 5.20
N GLU A 67 -8.91 -1.81 4.34
CA GLU A 67 -9.33 -3.22 4.23
C GLU A 67 -8.23 -4.14 3.64
N VAL A 68 -7.01 -3.63 3.49
CA VAL A 68 -5.86 -4.32 2.92
C VAL A 68 -4.67 -4.17 3.85
N ASP A 69 -3.99 -5.29 4.10
CA ASP A 69 -2.75 -5.31 4.87
C ASP A 69 -1.63 -4.68 4.00
N LEU A 70 -1.12 -3.53 4.44
CA LEU A 70 -0.08 -2.81 3.71
C LEU A 70 1.31 -3.23 4.16
N GLN A 71 2.06 -3.82 3.24
CA GLN A 71 3.47 -4.10 3.45
C GLN A 71 4.33 -2.97 2.87
N PHE A 72 5.13 -2.33 3.73
CA PHE A 72 6.09 -1.32 3.31
C PHE A 72 7.46 -1.98 3.12
N THR A 73 7.89 -2.09 1.87
CA THR A 73 9.16 -2.75 1.51
C THR A 73 10.04 -1.81 0.67
N ASN A 74 11.31 -2.19 0.48
CA ASN A 74 12.25 -1.51 -0.43
C ASN A 74 12.49 -0.02 -0.10
N TYR A 75 12.84 0.27 1.15
CA TYR A 75 13.31 1.59 1.57
C TYR A 75 14.63 1.94 0.85
N ARG A 76 14.62 3.00 0.05
CA ARG A 76 15.79 3.55 -0.64
C ARG A 76 15.92 5.05 -0.41
#